data_AF-A0A6V8SLV5-F1
#
_entry.id   AF-A0A6V8SLV5-F1
#
_cell.length_a   1.000
_cell.length_b   1.000
_cell.length_c   1.000
_cell.angle_alpha   90.00
_cell.angle_beta   90.00
_cell.angle_gamma   90.00
#
_symmetry.space_group_name_H-M   'P 1'
#
loop_
_entity.id
_entity.type
_entity.pdbx_description
1 polymer ?
#
loop_
_entity_poly.entity_id
_entity_poly.type
_entity_poly.pdbx_seq_one_letter_code
_entity_poly.pdbx_strand_id
1 'polypeptide(L)'
;MREFFKRQKAGFYISIMTIILALIGMFIYISNGHTAYYNDFNSRVIILTAIAVAVEIILIVMVQSIGEKQWLDISYLIVSVLLGITTMVFVSYRVESAAIIMGSSLEKGNIAAINALKQALIGVGFYFLAMISSLVGSFFSQKKAI
;
A
#
# COMPACT_ATOMS: atom_id res chain seq x y z
N MET A 1 22.14 3.08 18.80
CA MET A 1 21.39 2.24 17.82
C MET A 1 20.87 0.94 18.42
N ARG A 2 21.72 0.08 19.02
CA ARG A 2 21.30 -1.20 19.63
C ARG A 2 20.18 -1.07 20.67
N GLU A 3 20.24 -0.04 21.52
CA GLU A 3 19.23 0.21 22.55
C GLU A 3 17.87 0.67 22.00
N PHE A 4 17.83 1.27 20.81
CA PHE A 4 16.57 1.65 20.16
C PHE A 4 15.81 0.41 19.71
N PHE A 5 16.45 -0.50 18.97
CA PHE A 5 15.82 -1.72 18.45
C PHE A 5 15.36 -2.66 19.55
N LYS A 6 16.05 -2.72 20.70
CA LYS A 6 15.64 -3.51 21.87
C LYS A 6 14.31 -3.04 22.49
N ARG A 7 13.89 -1.80 22.26
CA ARG A 7 12.67 -1.20 22.81
C ARG A 7 11.47 -1.34 21.88
N GLN A 8 11.68 -1.75 20.63
CA GLN A 8 10.63 -1.94 19.65
C GLN A 8 9.92 -3.28 19.83
N LYS A 9 8.63 -3.32 19.49
CA LYS A 9 7.77 -4.50 19.48
C LYS A 9 7.24 -4.77 18.07
N ALA A 10 6.46 -5.84 17.91
CA ALA A 10 5.92 -6.27 16.63
C ALA A 10 5.21 -5.14 15.85
N GLY A 11 4.42 -4.29 16.52
CA GLY A 11 3.70 -3.20 15.87
C GLY A 11 4.60 -2.24 15.11
N PHE A 12 5.79 -1.94 15.63
CA PHE A 12 6.77 -1.07 14.95
C PHE A 12 7.24 -1.66 13.61
N TYR A 13 7.57 -2.95 13.62
CA TYR A 13 8.04 -3.63 12.40
C TYR A 13 6.91 -3.83 11.40
N ILE A 14 5.67 -4.06 11.87
CA ILE A 14 4.48 -4.15 11.03
C ILE A 14 4.19 -2.78 10.37
N SER A 15 4.28 -1.67 11.11
CA SER A 15 4.15 -0.32 10.54
C SER A 15 5.21 -0.02 9.47
N ILE A 16 6.46 -0.42 9.69
CA ILE A 16 7.51 -0.32 8.66
C ILE A 16 7.16 -1.18 7.44
N MET A 17 6.68 -2.40 7.64
CA MET A 17 6.26 -3.29 6.56
C MET A 17 5.10 -2.69 5.75
N THR A 18 4.11 -2.08 6.40
CA THR A 18 3.02 -1.33 5.76
C THR A 18 3.56 -0.26 4.81
N ILE A 19 4.52 0.55 5.27
CA ILE A 19 5.16 1.59 4.45
C ILE A 19 5.86 0.96 3.23
N ILE A 20 6.65 -0.09 3.44
CA ILE A 20 7.40 -0.73 2.36
C ILE A 20 6.44 -1.32 1.31
N LEU A 21 5.40 -2.04 1.73
CA LEU A 21 4.41 -2.63 0.84
C LEU A 21 3.67 -1.56 0.03
N ALA A 22 3.28 -0.45 0.68
CA ALA A 22 2.61 0.66 0.01
C ALA A 22 3.51 1.33 -1.05
N LEU A 23 4.79 1.54 -0.73
CA LEU A 23 5.77 2.12 -1.67
C LEU A 23 6.08 1.19 -2.84
N ILE A 24 6.16 -0.13 -2.61
CA ILE A 24 6.31 -1.11 -3.69
C ILE A 24 5.06 -1.09 -4.59
N GLY A 25 3.86 -1.10 -4.01
CA GLY A 25 2.60 -0.98 -4.74
C GLY A 25 2.56 0.28 -5.63
N MET A 26 3.00 1.42 -5.07
CA MET A 26 3.09 2.69 -5.79
C MET A 26 4.09 2.65 -6.94
N PHE A 27 5.28 2.12 -6.71
CA PHE A 27 6.30 1.97 -7.75
C PHE A 27 5.79 1.09 -8.89
N ILE A 28 5.14 -0.03 -8.56
CA ILE A 28 4.53 -0.93 -9.55
C ILE A 28 3.43 -0.21 -10.31
N TYR A 29 2.55 0.55 -9.65
CA TYR A 29 1.50 1.31 -10.32
C TYR A 29 2.05 2.32 -11.33
N ILE A 30 3.06 3.10 -10.93
CA ILE A 30 3.73 4.07 -11.82
C ILE A 30 4.38 3.33 -13.00
N SER A 31 5.16 2.29 -12.74
CA SER A 31 5.80 1.50 -13.79
C SER A 31 4.76 0.90 -14.75
N ASN A 32 3.64 0.43 -14.21
CA ASN A 32 2.58 -0.18 -14.95
C ASN A 32 1.83 0.81 -15.85
N GLY A 33 1.66 2.06 -15.40
CA GLY A 33 1.18 3.16 -16.22
C GLY A 33 2.16 3.62 -17.31
N HIS A 34 3.43 3.19 -17.30
CA HIS A 34 4.40 3.46 -18.36
C HIS A 34 4.68 2.23 -19.24
N THR A 35 3.89 1.15 -19.10
CA THR A 35 3.96 0.02 -20.03
C THR A 35 3.44 0.44 -21.40
N ALA A 36 3.89 -0.25 -22.45
CA ALA A 36 3.43 -0.01 -23.82
C ALA A 36 1.92 -0.20 -24.01
N TYR A 37 1.24 -0.90 -23.09
CA TYR A 37 -0.20 -1.14 -23.16
C TYR A 37 -1.02 -0.03 -22.50
N TYR A 38 -0.69 0.34 -21.25
CA TYR A 38 -1.51 1.27 -20.48
C TYR A 38 -1.20 2.73 -20.77
N ASN A 39 0.09 3.11 -20.80
CA ASN A 39 0.55 4.48 -21.02
C ASN A 39 -0.26 5.58 -20.30
N ASP A 40 -0.89 5.24 -19.17
CA ASP A 40 -1.76 6.10 -18.38
C ASP A 40 -1.75 5.69 -16.89
N PHE A 41 -1.91 6.68 -16.02
CA PHE A 41 -2.14 6.46 -14.60
C PHE A 41 -2.87 7.67 -13.97
N ASN A 42 -3.55 7.41 -12.86
CA ASN A 42 -4.23 8.41 -12.06
C ASN A 42 -3.35 8.85 -10.88
N SER A 43 -3.02 10.13 -10.83
CA SER A 43 -2.22 10.74 -9.76
C SER A 43 -2.81 10.56 -8.35
N ARG A 44 -4.13 10.35 -8.23
CA ARG A 44 -4.79 10.08 -6.93
C ARG A 44 -4.24 8.84 -6.23
N VAL A 45 -3.85 7.79 -6.96
CA VAL A 45 -3.23 6.59 -6.36
C VAL A 45 -1.93 6.97 -5.66
N ILE A 46 -1.11 7.80 -6.31
CA ILE A 46 0.17 8.28 -5.78
C ILE A 46 -0.06 9.20 -4.57
N ILE A 47 -0.96 10.18 -4.70
CA ILE A 47 -1.26 11.17 -3.65
C ILE A 47 -1.82 10.48 -2.39
N LEU A 48 -2.80 9.59 -2.55
CA LEU A 48 -3.38 8.87 -1.41
C LEU A 48 -2.36 7.95 -0.74
N THR A 49 -1.48 7.31 -1.52
CA THR A 49 -0.38 6.51 -0.97
C THR A 49 0.58 7.37 -0.16
N ALA A 50 0.97 8.53 -0.69
CA ALA A 50 1.87 9.46 -0.01
C ALA A 50 1.27 9.95 1.31
N ILE A 51 -0.04 10.26 1.33
CA ILE A 51 -0.75 10.63 2.56
C ILE A 51 -0.76 9.46 3.55
N ALA A 52 -1.09 8.24 3.11
CA ALA A 52 -1.11 7.06 3.97
C ALA A 52 0.28 6.79 4.60
N VAL A 53 1.34 6.85 3.80
CA VAL A 53 2.72 6.70 4.26
C VAL A 53 3.09 7.81 5.25
N ALA A 54 2.71 9.07 4.99
CA ALA A 54 2.97 10.17 5.90
C ALA A 54 2.28 9.97 7.25
N VAL A 55 1.01 9.54 7.26
CA VAL A 55 0.27 9.24 8.50
C VAL A 55 0.93 8.08 9.27
N GLU A 56 1.36 7.01 8.59
CA GLU A 56 2.05 5.88 9.23
C GLU A 56 3.40 6.31 9.84
N ILE A 57 4.17 7.16 9.16
CA ILE A 57 5.41 7.74 9.69
C ILE A 57 5.13 8.61 10.92
N ILE A 58 4.11 9.47 10.86
CA ILE A 58 3.70 10.32 11.99
C ILE A 58 3.31 9.44 13.18
N LEU A 59 2.57 8.36 12.97
CA LEU A 59 2.21 7.40 14.02
C LEU A 59 3.47 6.82 14.69
N ILE A 60 4.41 6.30 13.90
CA ILE A 60 5.68 5.77 14.43
C ILE A 60 6.38 6.84 15.28
N VAL A 61 6.56 8.05 14.74
CA VAL A 61 7.25 9.15 15.45
C VAL A 61 6.54 9.51 16.76
N MET A 62 5.21 9.62 16.75
CA MET A 62 4.42 9.94 17.93
C MET A 62 4.53 8.86 19.00
N VAL A 63 4.41 7.59 18.64
CA VAL A 63 4.57 6.49 19.61
C VAL A 63 5.99 6.45 20.19
N GLN A 64 7.01 6.73 19.38
CA GLN A 64 8.39 6.82 19.88
C GLN A 64 8.59 8.00 20.84
N SER A 65 7.97 9.16 20.57
CA SER A 65 8.14 10.39 21.35
C SER A 65 7.31 10.42 22.65
N ILE A 66 6.01 10.11 22.57
CA ILE A 66 5.07 10.28 23.70
C ILE A 66 4.51 8.97 24.26
N GLY A 67 4.96 7.83 23.72
CA GLY A 67 4.47 6.50 24.08
C GLY A 67 3.13 6.16 23.42
N GLU A 68 2.63 4.97 23.71
CA GLU A 68 1.33 4.51 23.18
C GLU A 68 0.18 5.27 23.87
N LYS A 69 -0.75 5.78 23.06
CA LYS A 69 -1.98 6.44 23.50
C LYS A 69 -3.12 5.88 22.68
N GLN A 70 -4.25 5.57 23.31
CA GLN A 70 -5.41 4.97 22.63
C GLN A 70 -5.90 5.82 21.45
N TRP A 71 -5.82 7.14 21.54
CA TRP A 71 -6.24 8.02 20.44
C TRP A 71 -5.31 7.96 19.22
N LEU A 72 -4.07 7.46 19.35
CA LEU A 72 -3.17 7.24 18.22
C LEU A 72 -3.61 6.05 17.36
N ASP A 73 -4.38 5.11 17.92
CA ASP A 73 -4.84 3.90 17.22
C ASP A 73 -5.76 4.22 16.03
N ILE A 74 -6.41 5.40 16.03
CA ILE A 74 -7.19 5.89 14.88
C ILE A 74 -6.34 6.01 13.61
N SER A 75 -5.03 6.20 13.76
CA SER A 75 -4.10 6.33 12.63
C SER A 75 -4.07 5.05 11.79
N TYR A 76 -4.09 3.87 12.43
CA TYR A 76 -4.14 2.59 11.70
C TYR A 76 -5.41 2.46 10.87
N LEU A 77 -6.55 2.92 11.39
CA LEU A 77 -7.80 2.94 10.64
C LEU A 77 -7.72 3.89 9.44
N ILE A 78 -7.21 5.12 9.65
CA ILE A 78 -7.04 6.12 8.58
C ILE A 78 -6.14 5.58 7.48
N VAL A 79 -4.98 5.01 7.83
CA VAL A 79 -4.03 4.43 6.88
C VAL A 79 -4.67 3.28 6.11
N SER A 80 -5.36 2.36 6.81
CA SER A 80 -6.05 1.24 6.17
C SER A 80 -7.13 1.70 5.18
N VAL A 81 -7.92 2.70 5.55
CA VAL A 81 -8.95 3.28 4.65
C VAL A 81 -8.30 3.95 3.44
N LEU A 82 -7.24 4.73 3.63
CA LEU A 82 -6.53 5.38 2.52
C LEU A 82 -5.93 4.35 1.55
N LEU A 83 -5.31 3.28 2.06
CA LEU A 83 -4.78 2.19 1.23
C LEU A 83 -5.88 1.38 0.56
N GLY A 84 -7.04 1.19 1.21
CA GLY A 84 -8.23 0.58 0.60
C GLY A 84 -8.77 1.42 -0.56
N ILE A 85 -8.92 2.74 -0.37
CA ILE A 85 -9.34 3.66 -1.44
C ILE A 85 -8.31 3.67 -2.58
N THR A 86 -7.02 3.69 -2.25
CA THR A 86 -5.93 3.61 -3.24
C THR A 86 -6.04 2.34 -4.09
N THR A 87 -6.29 1.20 -3.45
CA THR A 87 -6.51 -0.09 -4.13
C THR A 87 -7.72 -0.03 -5.06
N MET A 88 -8.85 0.52 -4.59
CA MET A 88 -10.06 0.68 -5.40
C MET A 88 -9.80 1.55 -6.63
N VAL A 89 -9.15 2.71 -6.47
CA VAL A 89 -8.84 3.61 -7.59
C VAL A 89 -7.93 2.93 -8.61
N PHE A 90 -6.90 2.19 -8.17
CA PHE A 90 -6.06 1.42 -9.09
C PHE A 90 -6.91 0.39 -9.87
N VAL A 91 -7.69 -0.44 -9.17
CA VAL A 91 -8.55 -1.45 -9.81
C VAL A 91 -9.53 -0.81 -10.80
N SER A 92 -10.18 0.31 -10.44
CA SER A 92 -11.11 1.01 -11.32
C SER A 92 -10.46 1.47 -12.62
N TYR A 93 -9.18 1.85 -12.59
CA TYR A 93 -8.44 2.22 -13.79
C TYR A 93 -8.08 1.04 -14.68
N ARG A 94 -8.17 -0.21 -14.18
CA ARG A 94 -7.71 -1.42 -14.87
C ARG A 94 -8.78 -2.48 -15.06
N VAL A 95 -10.00 -2.26 -14.58
CA VAL A 95 -11.08 -3.24 -14.66
C VAL A 95 -11.57 -3.45 -16.10
N GLU A 96 -11.69 -2.38 -16.87
CA GLU A 96 -12.14 -2.45 -18.27
C GLU A 96 -11.11 -3.18 -19.14
N SER A 97 -9.85 -2.76 -19.05
CA SER A 97 -8.76 -3.43 -19.75
C SER A 97 -8.60 -4.88 -19.33
N ALA A 98 -8.75 -5.20 -18.05
CA ALA A 98 -8.73 -6.60 -17.58
C ALA A 98 -9.83 -7.42 -18.26
N ALA A 99 -11.04 -6.87 -18.40
CA ALA A 99 -12.14 -7.55 -19.09
C ALA A 99 -11.84 -7.78 -20.58
N ILE A 100 -11.24 -6.80 -21.27
CA ILE A 100 -10.85 -6.95 -22.67
C ILE A 100 -9.74 -8.00 -22.83
N ILE A 101 -8.68 -7.91 -22.02
CA ILE A 101 -7.51 -8.80 -22.11
C ILE A 101 -7.89 -10.25 -21.79
N MET A 102 -8.75 -10.47 -20.80
CA MET A 102 -9.11 -11.81 -20.35
C MET A 102 -10.32 -12.40 -21.07
N GLY A 103 -11.25 -11.56 -21.52
CA GLY A 103 -12.57 -11.99 -22.00
C GLY A 103 -12.82 -11.77 -23.50
N SER A 104 -11.97 -11.01 -24.20
CA SER A 104 -12.15 -10.69 -25.61
C SER A 104 -11.11 -11.36 -26.51
N SER A 105 -11.47 -11.58 -27.78
CA SER A 105 -10.53 -12.00 -28.83
C SER A 105 -9.63 -10.87 -29.32
N LEU A 106 -9.94 -9.60 -28.98
CA LEU A 106 -9.20 -8.41 -29.44
C LEU A 106 -7.73 -8.42 -29.00
N GLU A 107 -7.43 -8.96 -27.82
CA GLU A 107 -6.08 -9.00 -27.25
C GLU A 107 -5.47 -10.42 -27.27
N LYS A 108 -6.07 -11.33 -28.04
CA LYS A 108 -5.66 -12.73 -28.07
C LYS A 108 -4.23 -12.85 -28.60
N GLY A 109 -3.32 -13.33 -27.76
CA GLY A 109 -1.90 -13.47 -28.10
C GLY A 109 -1.09 -12.19 -27.92
N ASN A 110 -1.69 -11.08 -27.45
CA ASN A 110 -0.95 -9.88 -27.10
C ASN A 110 -0.19 -10.06 -25.78
N ILE A 111 1.07 -10.48 -25.88
CA ILE A 111 1.94 -10.73 -24.73
C ILE A 111 2.17 -9.45 -23.91
N ALA A 112 2.24 -8.28 -24.55
CA ALA A 112 2.44 -7.01 -23.87
C ALA A 112 1.23 -6.67 -22.98
N ALA A 113 0.02 -6.87 -23.47
CA ALA A 113 -1.21 -6.66 -22.71
C ALA A 113 -1.30 -7.61 -21.50
N ILE A 114 -1.02 -8.90 -21.71
CA ILE A 114 -1.03 -9.92 -20.64
C ILE A 114 0.00 -9.59 -19.55
N ASN A 115 1.21 -9.20 -19.93
CA ASN A 115 2.26 -8.85 -18.97
C ASN A 115 1.92 -7.56 -18.20
N ALA A 116 1.35 -6.57 -18.87
CA ALA A 116 0.89 -5.34 -18.24
C ALA A 116 -0.25 -5.61 -17.25
N LEU A 117 -1.19 -6.50 -17.57
CA LEU A 117 -2.25 -6.91 -16.63
C LEU A 117 -1.69 -7.68 -15.44
N LYS A 118 -0.76 -8.62 -15.64
CA LYS A 118 -0.10 -9.33 -14.53
C LYS A 118 0.60 -8.36 -13.58
N GLN A 119 1.33 -7.39 -14.13
CA GLN A 119 1.98 -6.36 -13.33
C GLN A 119 0.95 -5.52 -12.54
N ALA A 120 -0.19 -5.17 -13.16
CA ALA A 120 -1.27 -4.47 -12.48
C ALA A 120 -1.81 -5.27 -11.28
N LEU A 121 -2.09 -6.56 -11.48
CA LEU A 121 -2.56 -7.46 -10.41
C LEU A 121 -1.55 -7.60 -9.27
N ILE A 122 -0.25 -7.67 -9.58
CA ILE A 122 0.80 -7.68 -8.55
C ILE A 122 0.76 -6.37 -7.74
N GLY A 123 0.66 -5.22 -8.41
CA GLY A 123 0.58 -3.92 -7.73
C GLY A 123 -0.64 -3.79 -6.83
N VAL A 124 -1.81 -4.24 -7.29
CA VAL A 124 -3.05 -4.34 -6.48
C VAL A 124 -2.83 -5.24 -5.27
N GLY A 125 -2.16 -6.38 -5.44
CA GLY A 125 -1.80 -7.28 -4.35
C GLY A 125 -0.94 -6.61 -3.28
N PHE A 126 0.07 -5.82 -3.65
CA PHE A 126 0.89 -5.08 -2.69
C PHE A 126 0.11 -4.04 -1.89
N TYR A 127 -0.79 -3.29 -2.53
CA TYR A 127 -1.65 -2.34 -1.80
C TYR A 127 -2.63 -3.04 -0.86
N PHE A 128 -3.21 -4.16 -1.29
CA PHE A 128 -4.08 -4.96 -0.42
C PHE A 128 -3.31 -5.50 0.79
N LEU A 129 -2.10 -6.03 0.59
CA LEU A 129 -1.24 -6.47 1.68
C LEU A 129 -0.82 -5.32 2.61
N ALA A 130 -0.55 -4.13 2.08
CA ALA A 130 -0.26 -2.95 2.89
C ALA A 130 -1.45 -2.56 3.79
N MET A 131 -2.67 -2.56 3.23
CA MET A 131 -3.90 -2.32 3.99
C MET A 131 -4.08 -3.34 5.12
N ILE A 132 -3.95 -4.64 4.83
CA ILE A 132 -4.06 -5.70 5.83
C ILE A 132 -2.94 -5.58 6.88
N SER A 133 -1.71 -5.27 6.47
CA SER A 133 -0.58 -5.03 7.38
C SER A 133 -0.89 -3.92 8.37
N SER A 134 -1.46 -2.79 7.90
CA SER A 134 -1.88 -1.69 8.77
C SER A 134 -2.96 -2.11 9.77
N LEU A 135 -3.98 -2.85 9.32
CA LEU A 135 -5.04 -3.37 10.19
C LEU A 135 -4.50 -4.35 11.24
N VAL A 136 -3.60 -5.26 10.85
CA VAL A 136 -2.97 -6.20 11.78
C VAL A 136 -2.09 -5.45 12.78
N GLY A 137 -1.38 -4.41 12.33
CA GLY A 137 -0.54 -3.56 13.16
C GLY A 137 -1.29 -2.93 14.33
N SER A 138 -2.57 -2.63 14.18
CA SER A 138 -3.38 -2.03 15.25
C SER A 138 -3.57 -2.92 16.48
N PHE A 139 -3.32 -4.23 16.36
CA PHE A 139 -3.42 -5.18 17.49
C PHE A 139 -2.11 -5.35 18.25
N PHE A 140 -1.01 -4.76 17.79
CA PHE A 140 0.30 -4.91 18.40
C PHE A 140 0.85 -3.57 18.87
N SER A 141 1.31 -3.54 20.12
CA SER A 141 2.15 -2.43 20.61
C SER A 141 3.39 -2.25 19.73
N GLN A 142 3.77 -1.00 19.48
CA GLN A 142 5.01 -0.64 18.80
C GLN A 142 6.20 -0.52 19.77
N LYS A 143 5.95 -0.21 21.06
CA LYS A 143 7.00 0.09 22.04
C LYS A 143 6.80 -0.66 23.35
N LYS A 144 7.90 -1.01 24.02
CA LYS A 144 7.84 -1.52 25.40
C LYS A 144 7.36 -0.41 26.34
N ALA A 145 6.41 -0.74 27.21
CA ALA A 145 6.04 0.13 28.33
C ALA A 145 7.29 0.32 29.20
N ILE A 146 7.55 1.57 29.59
CA ILE A 146 8.64 1.93 30.51
C ILE A 146 8.16 1.61 31.93
#